data_AF-A0A6A9T694-F1
#
_entry.id   AF-A0A6A9T694-F1
#
_cell.length_a   1.000
_cell.length_b   1.000
_cell.length_c   1.000
_cell.angle_alpha   90.00
_cell.angle_beta   90.00
_cell.angle_gamma   90.00
#
_symmetry.space_group_name_H-M   'P 1'
#
loop_
_entity.id
_entity.type
_entity.pdbx_description
1 polymer ?
#
loop_
_entity_poly.entity_id
_entity_poly.type
_entity_poly.pdbx_seq_one_letter_code
_entity_poly.pdbx_strand_id
1 'polypeptide(L)'
;MIGQKAMAKKLLNRVDITELGVTQAVAGGLAEIERAQAEAVRDLAEAHDFDVDVKEPDPEERRDLLLRGAEAAADGNGVEWWLDERHGHRLDDPEAAVEYAKMSPDEWDAQIERWAEFYRSNGYGADRSDRDLAAVHVRETFGVDLDWFEETIVGLDRAEVLRQLLAGNLESIEFAIRDAAEQEPDPPTDE
;
A
#
# COMPACT_ATOMS: atom_id res chain seq x y z
N MET A 1 -22.09 40.07 -3.33
CA MET A 1 -21.00 39.56 -4.20
C MET A 1 -20.00 38.66 -3.44
N ILE A 2 -20.45 37.76 -2.55
CA ILE A 2 -19.56 36.87 -1.78
C ILE A 2 -19.52 35.43 -2.38
N GLY A 3 -20.55 35.04 -3.14
CA GLY A 3 -20.66 33.68 -3.73
C GLY A 3 -19.71 33.39 -4.90
N GLN A 4 -19.38 34.38 -5.74
CA GLN A 4 -18.53 34.16 -6.92
C GLN A 4 -17.06 33.90 -6.58
N LYS A 5 -16.51 34.54 -5.54
CA LYS A 5 -15.12 34.26 -5.08
C LYS A 5 -14.99 32.90 -4.40
N ALA A 6 -16.01 32.46 -3.65
CA ALA A 6 -16.03 31.14 -3.04
C ALA A 6 -16.21 30.02 -4.11
N MET A 7 -17.06 30.24 -5.12
CA MET A 7 -17.17 29.33 -6.27
C MET A 7 -15.89 29.29 -7.12
N ALA A 8 -15.26 30.44 -7.40
CA ALA A 8 -14.01 30.48 -8.15
C ALA A 8 -12.87 29.78 -7.40
N LYS A 9 -12.81 29.91 -6.07
CA LYS A 9 -11.85 29.17 -5.23
C LYS A 9 -12.14 27.67 -5.19
N LYS A 10 -13.42 27.27 -5.24
CA LYS A 10 -13.85 25.86 -5.30
C LYS A 10 -13.64 25.23 -6.70
N LEU A 11 -13.69 26.03 -7.76
CA LEU A 11 -13.37 25.63 -9.13
C LEU A 11 -11.87 25.57 -9.40
N LEU A 12 -11.08 26.47 -8.80
CA LEU A 12 -9.60 26.42 -8.83
C LEU A 12 -9.02 25.25 -8.01
N ASN A 13 -9.80 24.67 -7.09
CA ASN A 13 -9.43 23.46 -6.35
C ASN A 13 -9.75 22.16 -7.11
N ARG A 14 -10.27 22.23 -8.35
CA ARG A 14 -10.46 21.10 -9.26
C ARG A 14 -9.50 21.21 -10.44
N VAL A 15 -8.24 21.54 -10.17
CA VAL A 15 -7.19 21.22 -11.13
C VAL A 15 -6.98 19.73 -10.97
N ASP A 16 -7.38 18.97 -11.98
CA ASP A 16 -7.01 17.57 -12.06
C ASP A 16 -5.49 17.51 -12.12
N ILE A 17 -4.88 17.08 -11.01
CA ILE A 17 -3.43 17.09 -10.84
C ILE A 17 -2.81 16.07 -11.80
N THR A 18 -3.58 15.07 -12.25
CA THR A 18 -3.15 14.07 -13.23
C THR A 18 -3.14 14.62 -14.66
N GLU A 19 -3.92 15.67 -14.95
CA GLU A 19 -3.91 16.38 -16.25
C GLU A 19 -2.81 17.45 -16.33
N LEU A 20 -2.13 17.75 -15.21
CA LEU A 20 -0.96 18.60 -15.24
C LEU A 20 0.18 17.85 -15.95
N GLY A 21 0.62 18.38 -17.10
CA GLY A 21 1.70 17.77 -17.88
C GLY A 21 3.01 17.56 -17.09
N VAL A 22 3.23 18.31 -16.00
CA VAL A 22 4.35 18.09 -15.07
C VAL A 22 4.18 16.77 -14.29
N THR A 23 2.99 16.47 -13.77
CA THR A 23 2.72 15.24 -13.02
C THR A 23 2.87 14.01 -13.92
N GLN A 24 2.32 14.06 -15.13
CA GLN A 24 2.46 12.98 -16.12
C GLN A 24 3.93 12.75 -16.51
N ALA A 25 4.69 13.84 -16.72
CA ALA A 25 6.11 13.74 -17.04
C ALA A 25 6.93 13.15 -15.90
N VAL A 26 6.64 13.51 -14.65
CA VAL A 26 7.31 12.94 -13.47
C VAL A 26 6.97 11.47 -13.29
N ALA A 27 5.68 11.10 -13.36
CA ALA A 27 5.25 9.71 -13.24
C ALA A 27 5.85 8.83 -14.35
N GLY A 28 5.84 9.31 -15.60
CA GLY A 28 6.46 8.60 -16.73
C GLY A 28 7.98 8.50 -16.58
N GLY A 29 8.64 9.57 -16.14
CA GLY A 29 10.09 9.55 -15.90
C GLY A 29 10.48 8.56 -14.80
N LEU A 30 9.74 8.50 -13.71
CA LEU A 30 9.97 7.53 -12.63
C LEU A 30 9.78 6.09 -13.13
N ALA A 31 8.69 5.82 -13.85
CA ALA A 31 8.42 4.49 -14.39
C ALA A 31 9.52 3.99 -15.34
N GLU A 32 10.04 4.87 -16.20
CA GLU A 32 11.16 4.55 -17.10
C GLU A 32 12.47 4.34 -16.34
N ILE A 33 12.73 5.13 -15.29
CA ILE A 33 13.92 4.94 -14.44
C ILE A 33 13.85 3.58 -13.74
N GLU A 34 12.70 3.23 -13.15
CA GLU A 34 12.50 1.94 -12.48
C GLU A 34 12.71 0.78 -13.46
N ARG A 35 12.18 0.86 -14.68
CA ARG A 35 12.42 -0.14 -15.73
C ARG A 35 13.90 -0.27 -16.05
N ALA A 36 14.56 0.84 -16.36
CA ALA A 36 15.97 0.84 -16.73
C ALA A 36 16.88 0.31 -15.61
N GLN A 37 16.53 0.56 -14.35
CA GLN A 37 17.25 -0.01 -13.21
C GLN A 37 17.00 -1.51 -13.06
N ALA A 38 15.77 -1.98 -13.24
CA ALA A 38 15.46 -3.40 -13.21
C ALA A 38 16.18 -4.18 -14.33
N GLU A 39 16.21 -3.62 -15.54
CA GLU A 39 16.97 -4.15 -16.69
C GLU A 39 18.47 -4.21 -16.37
N ALA A 40 19.05 -3.11 -15.88
CA ALA A 40 20.48 -3.07 -15.55
C ALA A 40 20.89 -4.09 -14.46
N VAL A 41 20.04 -4.35 -13.47
CA VAL A 41 20.32 -5.37 -12.45
C VAL A 41 20.25 -6.78 -13.02
N ARG A 42 19.30 -7.06 -13.93
CA ARG A 42 19.22 -8.35 -14.62
C ARG A 42 20.42 -8.59 -15.52
N ASP A 43 20.83 -7.59 -16.30
CA ASP A 43 22.02 -7.68 -17.16
C ASP A 43 23.28 -7.95 -16.33
N LEU A 44 23.39 -7.30 -15.16
CA LEU A 44 24.49 -7.54 -14.23
C LEU A 44 24.46 -8.96 -13.68
N ALA A 45 23.29 -9.44 -13.28
CA ALA A 45 23.12 -10.78 -12.74
C ALA A 45 23.43 -11.85 -13.79
N GLU A 46 22.95 -11.69 -15.03
CA GLU A 46 23.27 -12.60 -16.15
C GLU A 46 24.77 -12.63 -16.45
N ALA A 47 25.45 -11.47 -16.43
CA ALA A 47 26.88 -11.39 -16.71
C ALA A 47 27.76 -12.07 -15.64
N HIS A 48 27.24 -12.23 -14.42
CA HIS A 48 27.95 -12.78 -13.27
C HIS A 48 27.36 -14.08 -12.72
N ASP A 49 26.35 -14.63 -13.41
CA ASP A 49 25.60 -15.84 -13.03
C ASP A 49 24.99 -15.75 -11.61
N PHE A 50 24.52 -14.56 -11.23
CA PHE A 50 23.78 -14.34 -9.97
C PHE A 50 22.29 -14.62 -10.17
N ASP A 51 21.66 -15.18 -9.14
CA ASP A 51 20.20 -15.32 -9.13
C ASP A 51 19.59 -14.05 -8.51
N VAL A 52 18.81 -13.29 -9.28
CA VAL A 52 18.14 -12.08 -8.79
C VAL A 52 16.64 -12.14 -9.07
N ASP A 53 15.85 -11.95 -8.00
CA ASP A 53 14.40 -11.80 -8.12
C ASP A 53 14.03 -10.34 -8.40
N VAL A 54 14.30 -9.89 -9.62
CA VAL A 54 13.91 -8.56 -10.10
C VAL A 54 12.89 -8.70 -11.21
N LYS A 55 11.70 -8.14 -11.00
CA LYS A 55 10.69 -7.97 -12.05
C LYS A 55 10.84 -6.61 -12.71
N GLU A 56 11.01 -6.60 -14.03
CA GLU A 56 10.92 -5.38 -14.82
C GLU A 56 9.46 -4.91 -14.89
N PRO A 57 9.15 -3.69 -14.42
CA PRO A 57 7.81 -3.13 -14.50
C PRO A 57 7.49 -2.68 -15.94
N ASP A 58 6.23 -2.83 -16.34
CA ASP A 58 5.72 -2.14 -17.53
C ASP A 58 5.63 -0.63 -17.24
N PRO A 59 6.28 0.24 -18.03
CA PRO A 59 6.31 1.67 -17.73
C PRO A 59 4.96 2.36 -17.82
N GLU A 60 4.07 1.92 -18.71
CA GLU A 60 2.75 2.52 -18.88
C GLU A 60 1.86 2.16 -17.70
N GLU A 61 1.80 0.88 -17.33
CA GLU A 61 1.07 0.41 -16.15
C GLU A 61 1.59 1.08 -14.87
N ARG A 62 2.91 1.21 -14.75
CA ARG A 62 3.54 1.84 -13.58
C ARG A 62 3.26 3.33 -13.50
N ARG A 63 3.33 4.06 -14.63
CA ARG A 63 2.95 5.46 -14.69
C ARG A 63 1.48 5.64 -14.27
N ASP A 64 0.59 4.83 -14.82
CA ASP A 64 -0.84 4.94 -14.55
C ASP A 64 -1.17 4.61 -13.09
N LEU A 65 -0.46 3.65 -12.49
CA LEU A 65 -0.52 3.37 -11.04
C LEU A 65 -0.09 4.59 -10.21
N LEU A 66 1.04 5.21 -10.55
CA LEU A 66 1.54 6.41 -9.86
C LEU A 66 0.56 7.59 -9.95
N LEU A 67 -0.07 7.79 -11.11
CA LEU A 67 -1.05 8.85 -11.32
C LEU A 67 -2.33 8.61 -10.51
N ARG A 68 -2.88 7.37 -10.55
CA ARG A 68 -4.07 7.00 -9.75
C ARG A 68 -3.82 7.17 -8.26
N GLY A 69 -2.65 6.76 -7.77
CA GLY A 69 -2.28 6.94 -6.37
C GLY A 69 -2.09 8.40 -5.97
N ALA A 70 -1.51 9.22 -6.85
CA ALA A 70 -1.38 10.67 -6.63
C ALA A 70 -2.74 11.39 -6.58
N GLU A 71 -3.68 11.00 -7.45
CA GLU A 71 -5.06 11.50 -7.44
C GLU A 71 -5.77 11.13 -6.14
N ALA A 72 -5.73 9.85 -5.75
CA ALA A 72 -6.34 9.38 -4.51
C ALA A 72 -5.76 10.09 -3.27
N ALA A 73 -4.44 10.31 -3.25
CA ALA A 73 -3.79 11.06 -2.18
C ALA A 73 -4.26 12.53 -2.13
N ALA A 74 -4.42 13.18 -3.29
CA ALA A 74 -4.90 14.56 -3.37
C ALA A 74 -6.36 14.71 -2.92
N ASP A 75 -7.20 13.72 -3.20
CA ASP A 75 -8.60 13.67 -2.79
C ASP A 75 -8.81 13.23 -1.33
N GLY A 76 -7.74 12.81 -0.65
CA GLY A 76 -7.78 12.37 0.75
C GLY A 76 -8.20 10.90 0.93
N ASN A 77 -8.30 10.14 -0.17
CA ASN A 77 -8.71 8.73 -0.21
C ASN A 77 -7.52 7.79 -0.47
N GLY A 78 -6.28 8.25 -0.34
CA GLY A 78 -5.07 7.47 -0.68
C GLY A 78 -4.95 6.14 0.09
N VAL A 79 -5.40 6.09 1.34
CA VAL A 79 -5.40 4.85 2.15
C VAL A 79 -6.43 3.84 1.61
N GLU A 80 -7.65 4.29 1.33
CA GLU A 80 -8.71 3.46 0.78
C GLU A 80 -8.29 2.88 -0.56
N TRP A 81 -7.80 3.73 -1.46
CA TRP A 81 -7.27 3.32 -2.74
C TRP A 81 -6.13 2.31 -2.61
N TRP A 82 -5.20 2.54 -1.68
CA TRP A 82 -4.09 1.61 -1.45
C TRP A 82 -4.56 0.24 -0.95
N LEU A 83 -5.51 0.23 -0.01
CA LEU A 83 -6.08 -1.01 0.50
C LEU A 83 -6.83 -1.78 -0.59
N ASP A 84 -7.60 -1.08 -1.44
CA ASP A 84 -8.28 -1.71 -2.57
C ASP A 84 -7.28 -2.28 -3.59
N GLU A 85 -6.31 -1.47 -4.02
CA GLU A 85 -5.30 -1.86 -5.00
C GLU A 85 -4.44 -3.04 -4.51
N ARG A 86 -4.09 -3.07 -3.21
CA ARG A 86 -3.18 -4.08 -2.66
C ARG A 86 -3.90 -5.30 -2.08
N HIS A 87 -5.07 -5.10 -1.48
CA HIS A 87 -5.74 -6.10 -0.65
C HIS A 87 -7.24 -6.23 -0.92
N GLY A 88 -7.82 -5.49 -1.88
CA GLY A 88 -9.27 -5.53 -2.17
C GLY A 88 -9.81 -6.92 -2.49
N HIS A 89 -8.98 -7.82 -3.03
CA HIS A 89 -9.34 -9.22 -3.29
C HIS A 89 -9.34 -10.12 -2.04
N ARG A 90 -8.79 -9.66 -0.92
CA ARG A 90 -8.62 -10.41 0.33
C ARG A 90 -9.56 -9.92 1.44
N LEU A 91 -10.17 -8.75 1.26
CA LEU A 91 -11.11 -8.14 2.19
C LEU A 91 -12.54 -8.23 1.64
N ASP A 92 -13.47 -8.76 2.43
CA ASP A 92 -14.87 -8.82 2.03
C ASP A 92 -15.54 -7.42 2.02
N ASP A 93 -15.07 -6.50 2.87
CA ASP A 93 -15.53 -5.11 2.95
C ASP A 93 -14.35 -4.12 3.16
N PRO A 94 -13.61 -3.78 2.08
CA PRO A 94 -12.44 -2.91 2.16
C PRO A 94 -12.81 -1.46 2.50
N GLU A 95 -13.99 -0.97 2.09
CA GLU A 95 -14.45 0.40 2.38
C GLU A 95 -14.63 0.60 3.88
N ALA A 96 -15.26 -0.36 4.58
CA ALA A 96 -15.42 -0.29 6.02
C ALA A 96 -14.07 -0.43 6.77
N ALA A 97 -13.08 -1.13 6.21
CA ALA A 97 -11.76 -1.30 6.82
C ALA A 97 -10.97 0.03 6.95
N VAL A 98 -11.25 1.01 6.07
CA VAL A 98 -10.55 2.30 6.02
C VAL A 98 -10.61 3.07 7.34
N GLU A 99 -11.73 3.00 8.05
CA GLU A 99 -11.90 3.74 9.31
C GLU A 99 -10.97 3.23 10.41
N TYR A 100 -10.62 1.95 10.39
CA TYR A 100 -9.71 1.34 11.36
C TYR A 100 -8.26 1.76 11.11
N ALA A 101 -7.87 2.01 9.86
CA ALA A 101 -6.56 2.58 9.51
C ALA A 101 -6.39 4.04 9.96
N LYS A 102 -7.43 4.67 10.50
CA LYS A 102 -7.38 6.02 11.08
C LYS A 102 -7.31 6.01 12.60
N MET A 103 -7.50 4.86 13.24
CA MET A 103 -7.54 4.74 14.69
C MET A 103 -6.13 4.83 15.27
N SER A 104 -6.01 5.56 16.37
CA SER A 104 -4.85 5.44 17.26
C SER A 104 -4.87 4.10 18.01
N PRO A 105 -3.74 3.66 18.59
CA PRO A 105 -3.71 2.43 19.40
C PRO A 105 -4.76 2.40 20.50
N ASP A 106 -4.96 3.52 21.21
CA ASP A 106 -5.97 3.61 22.28
C ASP A 106 -7.41 3.50 21.74
N GLU A 107 -7.69 4.06 20.57
CA GLU A 107 -9.01 3.95 19.91
C GLU A 107 -9.29 2.53 19.43
N TRP A 108 -8.25 1.83 18.98
CA TRP A 108 -8.30 0.42 18.59
C TRP A 108 -8.57 -0.49 19.79
N ASP A 109 -7.82 -0.32 20.88
CA ASP A 109 -8.05 -1.09 22.12
C ASP A 109 -9.49 -0.89 22.63
N ALA A 110 -9.99 0.35 22.62
CA ALA A 110 -11.37 0.63 22.98
C ALA A 110 -12.39 0.02 21.99
N GLN A 111 -12.03 -0.16 20.71
CA GLN A 111 -12.87 -0.82 19.71
C GLN A 111 -12.98 -2.33 19.96
N ILE A 112 -11.88 -2.98 20.35
CA ILE A 112 -11.84 -4.38 20.77
C ILE A 112 -12.80 -4.60 21.95
N GLU A 113 -12.75 -3.74 22.97
CA GLU A 113 -13.65 -3.80 24.12
C GLU A 113 -15.12 -3.64 23.72
N ARG A 114 -15.43 -2.68 22.84
CA ARG A 114 -16.81 -2.46 22.33
C ARG A 114 -17.36 -3.68 21.62
N TRP A 115 -16.58 -4.35 20.79
CA TRP A 115 -17.01 -5.59 20.13
C TRP A 115 -17.22 -6.70 21.15
N ALA A 116 -16.31 -6.86 22.11
CA ALA A 116 -16.45 -7.85 23.16
C ALA A 116 -17.73 -7.65 23.98
N GLU A 117 -18.03 -6.41 24.39
CA GLU A 117 -19.27 -6.05 25.08
C GLU A 117 -20.51 -6.35 24.22
N PHE A 118 -20.47 -6.02 22.93
CA PHE A 118 -21.55 -6.32 21.99
C PHE A 118 -21.86 -7.83 21.93
N TYR A 119 -20.86 -8.69 21.73
CA TYR A 119 -21.08 -10.14 21.66
C TYR A 119 -21.57 -10.71 22.99
N ARG A 120 -20.99 -10.28 24.11
CA ARG A 120 -21.43 -10.74 25.45
C ARG A 120 -22.86 -10.34 25.75
N SER A 121 -23.24 -9.10 25.44
CA SER A 121 -24.61 -8.60 25.63
C SER A 121 -25.64 -9.35 24.79
N ASN A 122 -25.21 -9.93 23.67
CA ASN A 122 -26.04 -10.79 22.81
C ASN A 122 -25.97 -12.28 23.18
N GLY A 123 -25.34 -12.63 24.31
CA GLY A 123 -25.31 -14.01 24.83
C GLY A 123 -24.22 -14.90 24.25
N TYR A 124 -23.22 -14.33 23.57
CA TYR A 124 -22.11 -15.08 22.98
C TYR A 124 -20.82 -14.95 23.80
N GLY A 125 -20.06 -16.05 23.92
CA GLY A 125 -18.67 -16.05 24.38
C GLY A 125 -18.43 -15.41 25.75
N ALA A 126 -19.31 -15.67 26.73
CA ALA A 126 -19.19 -15.14 28.09
C ALA A 126 -17.82 -15.46 28.73
N ASP A 127 -17.24 -16.62 28.43
CA ASP A 127 -15.94 -17.07 28.95
C ASP A 127 -14.76 -16.76 28.01
N ARG A 128 -15.00 -16.07 26.88
CA ARG A 128 -13.94 -15.73 25.91
C ARG A 128 -13.30 -14.39 26.23
N SER A 129 -12.02 -14.25 25.85
CA SER A 129 -11.32 -12.97 25.96
C SER A 129 -11.88 -11.94 24.99
N ASP A 130 -11.59 -10.66 25.23
CA ASP A 130 -12.00 -9.58 24.32
C ASP A 130 -11.38 -9.76 22.93
N ARG A 131 -10.09 -10.16 22.87
CA ARG A 131 -9.40 -10.50 21.62
C ARG A 131 -10.08 -11.65 20.86
N ASP A 132 -10.52 -12.70 21.55
CA ASP A 132 -11.20 -13.82 20.89
C ASP A 132 -12.53 -13.39 20.26
N LEU A 133 -13.26 -12.48 20.92
CA LEU A 133 -14.53 -11.94 20.42
C LEU A 133 -14.30 -10.95 19.28
N ALA A 134 -13.27 -10.11 19.36
CA ALA A 134 -12.85 -9.27 18.27
C ALA A 134 -12.39 -10.08 17.04
N ALA A 135 -11.68 -11.19 17.24
CA ALA A 135 -11.28 -12.08 16.15
C ALA A 135 -12.49 -12.73 15.46
N VAL A 136 -13.55 -13.03 16.22
CA VAL A 136 -14.83 -13.42 15.61
C VAL A 136 -15.39 -12.27 14.78
N HIS A 137 -15.44 -11.06 15.33
CA HIS A 137 -15.96 -9.90 14.59
C HIS A 137 -15.21 -9.65 13.29
N VAL A 138 -13.88 -9.57 13.34
CA VAL A 138 -13.04 -9.27 12.17
C VAL A 138 -13.19 -10.33 11.09
N ARG A 139 -13.22 -11.61 11.48
CA ARG A 139 -13.42 -12.70 10.52
C ARG A 139 -14.80 -12.67 9.87
N GLU A 140 -15.85 -12.42 10.63
CA GLU A 140 -17.23 -12.40 10.10
C GLU A 140 -17.52 -11.15 9.25
N THR A 141 -16.86 -10.02 9.56
CA THR A 141 -17.09 -8.75 8.85
C THR A 141 -16.16 -8.59 7.64
N PHE A 142 -14.89 -8.99 7.75
CA PHE A 142 -13.86 -8.67 6.76
C PHE A 142 -13.24 -9.90 6.08
N GLY A 143 -13.58 -11.12 6.52
CA GLY A 143 -13.09 -12.36 5.92
C GLY A 143 -11.63 -12.71 6.26
N VAL A 144 -11.00 -11.98 7.18
CA VAL A 144 -9.57 -12.11 7.54
C VAL A 144 -9.38 -12.37 9.03
N ASP A 145 -8.21 -12.87 9.41
CA ASP A 145 -7.84 -13.06 10.82
C ASP A 145 -7.46 -11.74 11.50
N LEU A 146 -7.69 -11.65 12.81
CA LEU A 146 -7.43 -10.45 13.61
C LEU A 146 -5.99 -9.95 13.49
N ASP A 147 -5.01 -10.86 13.58
CA ASP A 147 -3.59 -10.48 13.54
C ASP A 147 -3.22 -9.86 12.19
N TRP A 148 -3.74 -10.40 11.09
CA TRP A 148 -3.54 -9.83 9.76
C TRP A 148 -4.20 -8.45 9.63
N PHE A 149 -5.41 -8.29 10.18
CA PHE A 149 -6.15 -7.04 10.15
C PHE A 149 -5.43 -5.95 10.96
N GLU A 150 -4.92 -6.30 12.15
CA GLU A 150 -4.13 -5.40 12.98
C GLU A 150 -2.85 -4.97 12.30
N GLU A 151 -2.10 -5.91 11.72
CA GLU A 151 -0.84 -5.61 11.03
C GLU A 151 -1.07 -4.75 9.77
N THR A 152 -2.06 -5.12 8.96
CA THR A 152 -2.24 -4.56 7.61
C THR A 152 -3.10 -3.31 7.59
N ILE A 153 -4.12 -3.24 8.45
CA ILE A 153 -5.11 -2.15 8.45
C ILE A 153 -4.84 -1.19 9.59
N VAL A 154 -4.82 -1.68 10.83
CA VAL A 154 -4.65 -0.82 12.01
C VAL A 154 -3.24 -0.26 12.11
N GLY A 155 -2.23 -1.07 11.76
CA GLY A 155 -0.82 -0.68 11.73
C GLY A 155 -0.43 0.18 10.53
N LEU A 156 -1.37 0.52 9.64
CA LEU A 156 -1.07 1.21 8.39
C LEU A 156 -0.62 2.67 8.64
N ASP A 157 0.65 2.96 8.37
CA ASP A 157 1.16 4.33 8.35
C ASP A 157 0.92 4.97 6.97
N ARG A 158 0.23 6.12 6.97
CA ARG A 158 -0.06 6.87 5.73
C ARG A 158 1.21 7.37 5.03
N ALA A 159 2.24 7.71 5.80
CA ALA A 159 3.53 8.11 5.22
C ALA A 159 4.18 6.92 4.52
N GLU A 160 4.03 5.73 5.10
CA GLU A 160 4.52 4.47 4.54
C GLU A 160 3.75 4.07 3.27
N VAL A 161 2.43 4.27 3.21
CA VAL A 161 1.64 4.06 1.97
C VAL A 161 2.19 4.90 0.80
N LEU A 162 2.44 6.19 1.03
CA LEU A 162 3.00 7.06 0.00
C LEU A 162 4.43 6.66 -0.38
N ARG A 163 5.23 6.25 0.61
CA ARG A 163 6.58 5.72 0.37
C ARG A 163 6.53 4.47 -0.49
N GLN A 164 5.73 3.47 -0.14
CA GLN A 164 5.61 2.21 -0.87
C GLN A 164 5.08 2.43 -2.29
N LEU A 165 4.11 3.33 -2.47
CA LEU A 165 3.63 3.71 -3.79
C LEU A 165 4.75 4.29 -4.66
N LEU A 166 5.56 5.21 -4.13
CA LEU A 166 6.57 5.92 -4.89
C LEU A 166 7.88 5.14 -5.06
N ALA A 167 8.28 4.38 -4.04
CA ALA A 167 9.60 3.78 -3.93
C ALA A 167 9.57 2.24 -3.94
N GLY A 168 8.41 1.59 -3.90
CA GLY A 168 8.35 0.13 -3.75
C GLY A 168 9.17 -0.65 -4.78
N ASN A 169 9.11 -0.26 -6.06
CA ASN A 169 9.95 -0.87 -7.10
C ASN A 169 11.44 -0.56 -6.90
N LEU A 170 11.78 0.67 -6.50
CA LEU A 170 13.16 1.07 -6.22
C LEU A 170 13.74 0.29 -5.03
N GLU A 171 12.95 0.08 -3.98
CA GLU A 171 13.34 -0.70 -2.80
C GLU A 171 13.49 -2.18 -3.13
N SER A 172 12.63 -2.73 -3.99
CA SER A 172 12.77 -4.10 -4.48
C SER A 172 14.06 -4.27 -5.29
N ILE A 173 14.40 -3.30 -6.15
CA ILE A 173 15.64 -3.29 -6.92
C ILE A 173 16.85 -3.16 -5.98
N GLU A 174 16.79 -2.26 -5.00
CA GLU A 174 17.85 -2.10 -4.01
C GLU A 174 18.09 -3.38 -3.21
N PHE A 175 17.01 -4.07 -2.80
CA PHE A 175 17.09 -5.35 -2.12
C PHE A 175 17.81 -6.39 -2.99
N ALA A 176 17.43 -6.52 -4.25
CA ALA A 176 18.07 -7.46 -5.17
C ALA A 176 19.56 -7.14 -5.43
N ILE A 177 19.93 -5.86 -5.50
CA ILE A 177 21.34 -5.44 -5.61
C ILE A 177 22.13 -5.88 -4.38
N ARG A 178 21.56 -5.69 -3.17
CA ARG A 178 22.21 -6.08 -1.91
C ARG A 178 22.35 -7.59 -1.82
N ASP A 179 21.30 -8.32 -2.17
CA ASP A 179 21.31 -9.79 -2.20
C ASP A 179 22.38 -10.31 -3.17
N ALA A 180 22.42 -9.79 -4.41
CA ALA A 180 23.45 -10.14 -5.38
C ALA A 180 24.87 -9.82 -4.90
N ALA A 181 25.06 -8.72 -4.16
CA ALA A 181 26.37 -8.36 -3.60
C ALA A 181 26.84 -9.29 -2.48
N GLU A 182 25.93 -10.05 -1.86
CA GLU A 182 26.25 -11.08 -0.87
C GLU A 182 26.51 -12.46 -1.50
N GLN A 183 26.24 -12.64 -2.80
CA GLN A 183 26.53 -13.86 -3.53
C GLN A 183 28.03 -13.97 -3.84
N GLU A 184 28.65 -15.10 -3.50
CA GLU A 184 30.01 -15.42 -3.94
C GLU A 184 29.96 -15.89 -5.39
N PRO A 185 30.73 -15.31 -6.33
CA PRO A 185 30.77 -15.77 -7.70
C PRO A 185 31.30 -17.20 -7.76
N ASP A 186 30.70 -18.03 -8.61
CA ASP A 186 31.12 -19.42 -8.77
C ASP A 186 32.63 -19.46 -9.13
N PRO A 187 33.43 -20.28 -8.43
CA PRO A 187 34.86 -20.37 -8.73
C PRO A 187 35.03 -20.80 -10.19
N PRO A 188 35.98 -20.22 -10.94
CA PRO A 188 36.18 -20.57 -12.34
C PRO A 188 36.38 -22.08 -12.45
N THR A 189 35.56 -22.73 -13.28
CA THR A 189 35.74 -24.13 -13.62
C THR A 189 37.00 -24.21 -14.48
N ASP A 190 38.07 -24.77 -13.92
CA ASP A 190 39.32 -25.01 -14.64
C ASP A 190 39.04 -25.94 -15.84
N GLU A 191 39.12 -25.41 -17.07
CA GLU A 191 39.22 -26.18 -18.33
C GLU A 191 40.65 -26.66 -18.62
#